data_AF-A0A0F9QEP9-F1
#
_entry.id   AF-A0A0F9QEP9-F1
#
_cell.length_a   1.000
_cell.length_b   1.000
_cell.length_c   1.000
_cell.angle_alpha   90.00
_cell.angle_beta   90.00
_cell.angle_gamma   90.00
#
_symmetry.space_group_name_H-M   'P 1'
#
loop_
_entity.id
_entity.type
_entity.pdbx_description
1 polymer ?
#
loop_
_entity_poly.entity_id
_entity_poly.type
_entity_poly.pdbx_seq_one_letter_code
_entity_poly.pdbx_strand_id
1 'polypeptide(L)' 'MATIPEKHQIKIAKSTLKMSDVGAMIMGGMTKDEARKILTKHNIKQ' A
#
# COMPACT_ATOMS: atom_id res chain seq x y z
N MET A 1 -10.86 8.91 -12.50
CA MET A 1 -9.59 9.43 -11.95
C MET A 1 -9.61 9.23 -10.44
N ALA A 2 -8.51 8.78 -9.83
CA ALA A 2 -8.45 8.60 -8.38
C ALA A 2 -8.55 9.94 -7.64
N THR A 3 -9.34 9.96 -6.57
CA THR A 3 -9.50 11.07 -5.63
C THR A 3 -8.22 11.32 -4.83
N ILE A 4 -8.11 12.47 -4.15
CA ILE A 4 -6.94 12.80 -3.33
C ILE A 4 -6.71 11.77 -2.20
N PRO A 5 -7.74 11.31 -1.46
CA PRO A 5 -7.58 10.23 -0.48
C PRO A 5 -7.07 8.92 -1.09
N GLU A 6 -7.59 8.52 -2.25
CA GLU A 6 -7.16 7.30 -2.95
C GLU A 6 -5.69 7.39 -3.39
N LYS A 7 -5.26 8.55 -3.91
CA LYS A 7 -3.85 8.78 -4.25
C LYS A 7 -2.94 8.65 -3.03
N HIS A 8 -3.37 9.15 -1.87
CA HIS A 8 -2.63 9.02 -0.63
C HIS A 8 -2.52 7.55 -0.20
N GLN A 9 -3.63 6.82 -0.27
CA GLN A 9 -3.69 5.40 0.06
C GLN A 9 -2.80 4.54 -0.86
N ILE A 10 -2.79 4.84 -2.16
CA ILE A 10 -1.89 4.22 -3.15
C ILE A 10 -0.42 4.52 -2.80
N LYS A 11 -0.09 5.74 -2.39
CA LYS A 11 1.27 6.12 -1.99
C LYS A 11 1.74 5.32 -0.78
N ILE A 12 0.89 5.20 0.24
CA ILE A 12 1.17 4.37 1.43
C ILE A 12 1.38 2.92 1.00
N ALA A 13 0.47 2.35 0.22
CA ALA A 13 0.59 0.96 -0.25
C ALA A 13 1.91 0.71 -1.00
N LYS A 14 2.32 1.62 -1.89
CA LYS A 14 3.62 1.52 -2.58
C LYS A 14 4.81 1.60 -1.61
N SER A 15 4.74 2.45 -0.59
CA SER A 15 5.79 2.56 0.42
C SER A 15 5.88 1.32 1.30
N THR A 16 4.74 0.76 1.72
CA THR A 16 4.66 -0.48 2.51
C THR A 16 5.35 -1.65 1.81
N LEU A 17 5.20 -1.77 0.48
CA LEU A 17 5.83 -2.86 -0.27
C LEU A 17 7.35 -2.76 -0.34
N LYS A 18 7.91 -1.55 -0.17
CA LYS A 18 9.35 -1.33 -0.10
C LYS A 18 9.96 -1.63 1.26
N MET A 19 9.13 -1.83 2.30
CA MET A 19 9.60 -2.19 3.64
C MET A 19 9.98 -3.67 3.71
N SER A 20 10.73 -4.08 4.73
CA SER A 20 10.82 -5.49 5.10
C SER A 20 9.50 -5.95 5.74
N ASP A 21 9.21 -7.25 5.74
CA ASP A 21 7.97 -7.76 6.34
C ASP A 21 7.91 -7.46 7.84
N VAL A 22 9.04 -7.63 8.53
CA VAL A 22 9.22 -7.25 9.93
C VAL A 22 9.03 -5.74 10.12
N GLY A 23 9.59 -4.90 9.24
CA GLY A 23 9.45 -3.45 9.32
C GLY A 23 8.01 -2.99 9.14
N ALA A 24 7.27 -3.58 8.20
CA ALA A 24 5.85 -3.27 8.00
C ALA A 24 5.00 -3.67 9.22
N MET A 25 5.31 -4.80 9.86
CA MET A 25 4.63 -5.27 11.06
C MET A 25 4.86 -4.35 12.27
N ILE A 26 6.11 -3.92 12.50
CA ILE A 26 6.47 -3.08 13.66
C ILE A 26 5.83 -1.68 13.58
N MET A 27 5.73 -1.11 12.38
CA MET A 27 5.20 0.25 12.19
C MET A 27 3.69 0.37 12.46
N GLY A 28 2.96 -0.74 12.63
CA GLY A 28 1.56 -0.74 13.06
C GLY A 28 0.56 -0.17 12.03
N GLY A 29 0.89 -0.27 10.73
CA GLY A 29 0.07 0.23 9.63
C GLY A 29 -0.43 -0.87 8.70
N MET A 30 -0.51 -0.55 7.41
CA MET A 30 -0.91 -1.49 6.37
C MET A 30 0.12 -2.62 6.20
N THR A 31 -0.35 -3.87 6.10
CA THR A 31 0.48 -5.03 5.74
C THR A 31 0.80 -5.05 4.24
N LYS A 32 1.82 -5.82 3.83
CA LYS A 32 2.13 -5.96 2.39
C LYS A 32 1.00 -6.59 1.59
N ASP A 33 0.21 -7.48 2.19
CA ASP A 33 -0.92 -8.12 1.51
C ASP A 33 -2.09 -7.16 1.32
N GLU A 34 -2.36 -6.31 2.30
CA GLU A 34 -3.33 -5.22 2.13
C GLU A 34 -2.85 -4.20 1.09
N ALA A 35 -1.56 -3.86 1.08
CA ALA A 35 -0.97 -2.99 0.07
C ALA A 35 -1.13 -3.56 -1.36
N ARG A 36 -0.96 -4.87 -1.52
CA ARG A 36 -1.26 -5.58 -2.78
C ARG A 36 -2.72 -5.42 -3.18
N LYS A 37 -3.65 -5.73 -2.29
CA LYS A 37 -5.09 -5.61 -2.55
C LYS A 37 -5.50 -4.19 -2.96
N ILE A 38 -4.96 -3.17 -2.28
CA ILE A 38 -5.24 -1.76 -2.57
C ILE A 38 -4.80 -1.40 -3.99
N LEU A 39 -3.60 -1.81 -4.39
CA LEU A 39 -3.05 -1.48 -5.70
C LEU A 39 -3.75 -2.29 -6.81
N THR A 40 -4.09 -3.55 -6.57
CA THR A 40 -4.93 -4.35 -7.48
C THR A 40 -6.31 -3.73 -7.67
N LYS A 41 -6.96 -3.25 -6.59
CA LYS A 41 -8.26 -2.55 -6.66
C LYS A 41 -8.21 -1.33 -7.58
N HIS A 42 -7.06 -0.67 -7.67
CA HIS A 42 -6.84 0.49 -8.52
C HIS A 42 -6.22 0.14 -9.90
N ASN A 43 -6.15 -1.14 -10.25
CA ASN A 43 -5.51 -1.64 -11.49
C ASN A 43 -4.05 -1.21 -11.65
N ILE A 44 -3.32 -1.05 -10.54
CA ILE A 44 -1.89 -0.72 -10.54
C ILE A 44 -1.10 -2.02 -10.46
N LYS A 45 -0.34 -2.32 -11.51
CA LYS A 45 0.61 -3.44 -11.53
C LYS A 45 1.74 -3.19 -10.52
N GLN A 46 2.11 -4.25 -9.80
CA GLN A 46 3.17 -4.24 -8.79
C GLN A 46 4.48 -4.77 -9.34
#